data_AF-A0AA38GH22-F1
#
_entry.id   AF-A0AA38GH22-F1
#
_cell.length_a   1.000
_cell.length_b   1.000
_cell.length_c   1.000
_cell.angle_alpha   90.00
_cell.angle_beta   90.00
_cell.angle_gamma   90.00
#
_symmetry.space_group_name_H-M   'P 1'
#
loop_
_entity.id
_entity.type
_entity.pdbx_description
1 polymer ?
#
loop_
_entity_poly.entity_id
_entity_poly.type
_entity_poly.pdbx_seq_one_letter_code
_entity_poly.pdbx_strand_id
1 'polypeptide(L)'
;MSKCVKVKVVKGNNLVVRDFFSRSSDPYVLLKLGPNLGSTRVVDKNLNPVWDEEFRFPITDFNRCSSLQLQVWDKDTVFGIDCLDPDDYMGEAVIDLKPLVKGDGFPAQGKVVLYASEGNCLFKDSVIVEHAEGKRVQDVCLRLRNVKSGLLYLQLEWTL
;
A
#
# COMPACT_ATOMS: atom_id res chain seq x y z
N MET A 1 -13.77 16.12 14.63
CA MET A 1 -12.63 15.67 13.81
C MET A 1 -13.21 14.85 12.66
N SER A 2 -12.57 14.86 11.50
CA SER A 2 -13.03 14.10 10.33
C SER A 2 -12.32 12.75 10.29
N LYS A 3 -13.13 11.70 10.28
CA LYS A 3 -12.70 10.31 10.11
C LYS A 3 -11.80 10.15 8.89
N CYS A 4 -10.55 9.71 9.09
CA CYS A 4 -9.62 9.52 7.99
C CYS A 4 -8.68 8.33 8.20
N VAL A 5 -8.25 7.74 7.08
CA VAL A 5 -7.19 6.75 7.03
C VAL A 5 -5.94 7.44 6.47
N LYS A 6 -4.88 7.47 7.27
CA LYS A 6 -3.55 7.81 6.80
C LYS A 6 -2.84 6.55 6.30
N VAL A 7 -2.33 6.60 5.08
CA VAL A 7 -1.59 5.52 4.44
C VAL A 7 -0.18 6.02 4.17
N LYS A 8 0.81 5.46 4.86
CA LYS A 8 2.22 5.70 4.57
C LYS A 8 2.76 4.58 3.70
N VAL A 9 3.15 4.90 2.47
CA VAL A 9 3.86 3.97 1.58
C VAL A 9 5.35 4.07 1.90
N VAL A 10 5.87 3.09 2.63
CA VAL A 10 7.25 3.15 3.16
C VAL A 10 8.25 2.78 2.07
N LYS A 11 8.18 1.54 1.57
CA LYS A 11 9.16 1.02 0.61
C LYS A 11 8.65 -0.18 -0.17
N GLY A 12 9.28 -0.42 -1.32
CA GLY A 12 9.22 -1.67 -2.06
C GLY A 12 10.42 -2.55 -1.71
N ASN A 13 10.32 -3.85 -1.96
CA ASN A 13 11.46 -4.76 -1.86
C ASN A 13 11.37 -5.84 -2.94
N ASN A 14 12.50 -6.06 -3.62
CA ASN A 14 12.65 -7.07 -4.67
C ASN A 14 11.52 -7.00 -5.73
N LEU A 15 11.21 -5.77 -6.16
CA LEU A 15 10.25 -5.54 -7.23
C LEU A 15 10.72 -6.19 -8.53
N VAL A 16 9.77 -6.48 -9.42
CA VAL A 16 10.09 -7.10 -10.71
C VAL A 16 10.88 -6.14 -11.60
N VAL A 17 11.78 -6.67 -12.42
CA VAL A 17 12.45 -5.89 -13.48
C VAL A 17 11.53 -5.78 -14.68
N ARG A 18 11.34 -4.57 -15.20
CA ARG A 18 10.64 -4.32 -16.46
C ARG A 18 11.55 -3.69 -17.52
N ASP A 19 12.51 -2.87 -17.11
CA ASP A 19 13.59 -2.43 -18.00
C ASP A 19 14.67 -3.50 -18.18
N PHE A 20 14.65 -4.19 -19.32
CA PHE A 20 15.64 -5.21 -19.63
C PHE A 20 17.07 -4.66 -19.74
N PHE A 21 17.25 -3.49 -20.36
CA PHE A 21 18.58 -2.90 -20.59
C PHE A 21 19.21 -2.37 -19.31
N SER A 22 18.43 -1.71 -18.44
CA SER A 22 18.91 -1.20 -17.15
C SER A 22 18.95 -2.30 -16.07
N ARG A 23 18.32 -3.46 -16.35
CA ARG A 23 18.06 -4.54 -15.39
C ARG A 23 17.41 -4.02 -14.10
N SER A 24 16.56 -3.00 -14.23
CA SER A 24 15.91 -2.29 -13.13
C SER A 24 14.47 -1.91 -13.51
N SER A 25 13.88 -1.02 -12.73
CA SER A 25 12.64 -0.30 -12.98
C SER A 25 12.69 1.05 -12.25
N ASP A 26 11.83 1.98 -12.65
CA ASP A 26 11.52 3.29 -12.09
C ASP A 26 10.13 3.23 -11.39
N PRO A 27 9.98 2.53 -10.25
CA PRO A 27 8.67 2.21 -9.70
C PRO A 27 7.97 3.39 -9.00
N TYR A 28 6.64 3.44 -9.15
CA TYR A 28 5.72 4.23 -8.33
C TYR A 28 4.48 3.41 -7.94
N VAL A 29 3.75 3.89 -6.93
CA VAL A 29 2.56 3.21 -6.39
C VAL A 29 1.32 4.07 -6.59
N LEU A 30 0.32 3.53 -7.28
CA LEU A 30 -1.03 4.06 -7.31
C LEU A 30 -1.84 3.48 -6.15
N LEU A 31 -2.50 4.35 -5.40
CA LEU A 31 -3.39 4.03 -4.29
C LEU A 31 -4.82 4.36 -4.66
N LYS A 32 -5.76 3.48 -4.34
CA LYS A 32 -7.18 3.73 -4.49
C LYS A 32 -7.95 3.28 -3.26
N LEU A 33 -8.71 4.22 -2.68
CA LEU A 33 -9.60 3.98 -1.56
C LEU A 33 -10.97 4.62 -1.82
N GLY A 34 -11.91 3.78 -2.29
CA GLY A 34 -13.21 4.26 -2.75
C GLY A 34 -13.07 5.25 -3.91
N PRO A 35 -13.58 6.49 -3.80
CA PRO A 35 -13.40 7.53 -4.82
C PRO A 35 -12.04 8.22 -4.74
N ASN A 36 -11.26 8.02 -3.68
CA ASN A 36 -10.00 8.72 -3.48
C ASN A 36 -8.86 8.00 -4.19
N LEU A 37 -7.99 8.77 -4.84
CA LEU A 37 -6.78 8.29 -5.52
C LEU A 37 -5.55 8.99 -4.94
N GLY A 38 -4.42 8.30 -4.96
CA GLY A 38 -3.11 8.86 -4.64
C GLY A 38 -2.03 8.20 -5.50
N SER A 39 -0.93 8.90 -5.72
CA SER A 39 0.26 8.35 -6.37
C SER A 39 1.48 8.79 -5.60
N THR A 40 2.42 7.87 -5.38
CA THR A 40 3.77 8.24 -4.91
C THR A 40 4.55 8.93 -6.02
N ARG A 41 5.72 9.49 -5.66
CA ARG A 41 6.75 9.78 -6.66
C ARG A 41 7.27 8.50 -7.31
N VAL A 42 7.88 8.69 -8.47
CA VAL A 42 8.71 7.71 -9.15
C VAL A 42 10.09 7.66 -8.48
N VAL A 43 10.65 6.47 -8.31
CA VAL A 43 12.02 6.29 -7.81
C VAL A 43 12.85 5.60 -8.87
N ASP A 44 13.75 6.36 -9.50
CA ASP A 44 14.51 5.88 -10.64
C ASP A 44 15.43 4.69 -10.30
N LYS A 45 15.41 3.70 -11.19
CA LYS A 45 16.32 2.56 -11.30
C LYS A 45 16.54 1.86 -9.97
N ASN A 46 15.47 1.53 -9.29
CA ASN A 46 15.53 0.92 -7.97
C ASN A 46 14.41 -0.10 -7.72
N LEU A 47 14.78 -1.38 -7.63
CA LEU A 47 13.86 -2.47 -7.27
C LEU A 47 13.58 -2.58 -5.76
N ASN A 48 14.21 -1.72 -4.95
CA ASN A 48 14.01 -1.59 -3.51
C ASN A 48 13.75 -0.11 -3.14
N PRO A 49 12.76 0.53 -3.77
CA PRO A 49 12.53 1.96 -3.63
C PRO A 49 12.09 2.29 -2.21
N VAL A 50 12.53 3.43 -1.69
CA VAL A 50 12.00 4.02 -0.45
C VAL A 50 11.21 5.26 -0.85
N TRP A 51 9.89 5.17 -0.78
CA TRP A 51 9.01 6.31 -1.04
C TRP A 51 8.85 7.15 0.24
N ASP A 52 8.55 6.52 1.38
CA ASP A 52 8.28 7.22 2.64
C ASP A 52 7.22 8.33 2.52
N GLU A 53 6.19 8.10 1.70
CA GLU A 53 5.16 9.10 1.38
C GLU A 53 3.84 8.82 2.10
N GLU A 54 3.20 9.88 2.60
CA GLU A 54 1.95 9.79 3.34
C GLU A 54 0.77 10.37 2.56
N PHE A 55 -0.32 9.61 2.53
CA PHE A 55 -1.61 10.00 1.96
C PHE A 55 -2.66 10.01 3.05
N ARG A 56 -3.58 10.97 3.02
CA ARG A 56 -4.71 11.03 3.96
C ARG A 56 -6.01 10.95 3.18
N PHE A 57 -6.75 9.87 3.39
CA PHE A 57 -8.01 9.62 2.71
C PHE A 57 -9.16 9.83 3.68
N PRO A 58 -10.04 10.82 3.43
CA PRO A 58 -11.24 10.99 4.24
C PRO A 58 -12.20 9.83 3.99
N ILE A 59 -12.80 9.31 5.07
CA ILE A 59 -13.77 8.22 4.98
C ILE A 59 -15.18 8.80 5.09
N THR A 60 -15.79 9.02 3.93
CA THR A 60 -17.17 9.53 3.80
C THR A 60 -18.21 8.42 3.78
N ASP A 61 -17.87 7.26 3.22
CA ASP A 61 -18.70 6.06 3.18
C ASP A 61 -17.84 4.79 3.37
N PHE A 62 -18.04 4.10 4.48
CA PHE A 62 -17.30 2.88 4.82
C PHE A 62 -17.53 1.72 3.86
N ASN A 63 -18.70 1.62 3.25
CA ASN A 63 -18.99 0.51 2.31
C ASN A 63 -18.10 0.64 1.08
N ARG A 64 -17.92 1.88 0.61
CA ARG A 64 -17.07 2.21 -0.55
C ARG A 64 -15.59 2.27 -0.22
N CYS A 65 -15.22 2.50 1.04
CA CYS A 65 -13.83 2.62 1.51
C CYS A 65 -13.38 1.42 2.36
N SER A 66 -13.93 0.24 2.09
CA SER A 66 -13.66 -0.97 2.88
C SER A 66 -12.33 -1.65 2.54
N SER A 67 -11.75 -1.39 1.36
CA SER A 67 -10.47 -1.96 0.95
C SER A 67 -9.59 -0.90 0.30
N LEU A 68 -8.29 -0.97 0.60
CA LEU A 68 -7.26 -0.18 -0.06
C LEU A 68 -6.64 -1.03 -1.18
N GLN A 69 -6.72 -0.51 -2.40
CA GLN A 69 -6.10 -1.11 -3.59
C GLN A 69 -4.78 -0.39 -3.88
N LEU A 70 -3.73 -1.16 -4.15
CA LEU A 70 -2.40 -0.68 -4.45
C LEU A 70 -1.93 -1.34 -5.74
N GLN A 71 -1.43 -0.54 -6.67
CA GLN A 71 -0.82 -1.03 -7.91
C GLN A 71 0.56 -0.41 -8.05
N VAL A 72 1.55 -1.23 -8.38
CA VAL A 72 2.91 -0.77 -8.64
C VAL A 72 3.10 -0.75 -10.15
N TRP A 73 3.71 0.33 -10.64
CA TRP A 73 3.94 0.59 -12.05
C TRP A 73 5.37 1.03 -12.26
N ASP A 74 5.94 0.63 -13.39
CA ASP A 74 7.24 1.09 -13.86
C ASP A 74 7.03 2.30 -14.76
N LYS A 75 7.64 3.43 -14.40
CA LYS A 75 7.62 4.61 -15.26
C LYS A 75 8.63 4.41 -16.37
N ASP A 76 8.17 4.16 -17.59
CA ASP A 76 9.10 3.99 -18.70
C ASP A 76 9.75 5.35 -19.01
N THR A 77 11.06 5.46 -18.75
CA THR A 77 11.84 6.64 -19.11
C THR A 77 12.99 6.28 -20.05
N VAL A 78 13.00 6.89 -21.23
CA VAL A 78 14.11 6.73 -22.19
C VAL A 78 15.06 7.91 -22.03
N PHE A 79 16.28 7.66 -21.58
CA PHE A 79 17.27 8.70 -21.22
C PHE A 79 16.74 9.74 -20.19
N GLY A 80 15.86 9.32 -19.28
CA GLY A 80 15.26 10.22 -18.27
C GLY A 80 14.17 11.14 -18.83
N ILE A 81 13.71 10.87 -20.06
CA ILE A 81 12.56 11.52 -20.67
C ILE A 81 11.39 10.54 -20.62
N ASP A 82 10.28 10.99 -20.06
CA ASP A 82 9.00 10.27 -20.09
C ASP A 82 8.67 9.89 -21.53
N CYS A 83 8.67 8.60 -21.84
CA CYS A 83 8.30 8.15 -23.18
C CYS A 83 6.77 8.16 -23.33
N LEU A 84 6.30 8.29 -24.57
CA LEU A 84 4.86 8.24 -24.86
C LEU A 84 4.28 6.82 -24.71
N ASP A 85 5.11 5.85 -24.36
CA ASP A 85 4.70 4.47 -24.12
C ASP A 85 3.97 4.35 -22.77
N PRO A 86 2.98 3.46 -22.67
CA PRO A 86 2.29 3.24 -21.41
C PRO A 86 3.21 2.59 -20.38
N ASP A 87 3.20 3.12 -19.16
CA ASP A 87 3.90 2.56 -18.00
C ASP A 87 3.63 1.06 -17.80
N ASP A 88 4.67 0.34 -17.36
CA ASP A 88 4.67 -1.11 -17.32
C ASP A 88 4.16 -1.66 -15.97
N TYR A 89 3.20 -2.58 -16.00
CA TYR A 89 2.56 -3.07 -14.75
C TYR A 89 3.52 -3.95 -13.90
N MET A 90 3.66 -3.65 -12.61
CA MET A 90 4.58 -4.34 -11.68
C MET A 90 3.87 -5.11 -10.56
N GLY A 91 2.55 -5.30 -10.66
CA GLY A 91 1.77 -6.08 -9.70
C GLY A 91 0.88 -5.24 -8.80
N GLU A 92 0.04 -5.92 -8.03
CA GLU A 92 -0.96 -5.28 -7.16
C GLU A 92 -1.12 -5.96 -5.83
N ALA A 93 -1.64 -5.22 -4.85
CA ALA A 93 -2.07 -5.77 -3.58
C ALA A 93 -3.34 -5.08 -3.11
N VAL A 94 -4.15 -5.83 -2.35
CA VAL A 94 -5.36 -5.33 -1.71
C VAL A 94 -5.32 -5.68 -0.23
N ILE A 95 -5.66 -4.71 0.61
CA ILE A 95 -5.79 -4.90 2.06
C ILE A 95 -7.18 -4.44 2.52
N ASP A 96 -7.83 -5.29 3.34
CA ASP A 96 -9.12 -4.98 3.96
C ASP A 96 -8.89 -4.01 5.13
N LEU A 97 -9.57 -2.86 5.09
CA LEU A 97 -9.50 -1.83 6.13
C LEU A 97 -10.60 -1.97 7.17
N LYS A 98 -11.58 -2.88 7.00
CA LYS A 98 -12.66 -3.07 7.99
C LYS A 98 -12.11 -3.34 9.40
N PRO A 99 -11.10 -4.20 9.61
CA PRO A 99 -10.58 -4.44 10.96
C PRO A 99 -9.94 -3.18 11.57
N LEU A 100 -9.24 -2.37 10.77
CA LEU A 100 -8.63 -1.11 11.19
C LEU A 100 -9.68 -0.06 11.55
N VAL A 101 -10.71 0.07 10.73
CA VAL A 101 -11.66 1.19 10.77
C VAL A 101 -12.84 0.92 11.71
N LYS A 102 -13.46 -0.26 11.63
CA LYS A 102 -14.59 -0.60 12.51
C LYS A 102 -14.11 -0.89 13.92
N GLY A 103 -12.95 -1.53 14.06
CA GLY A 103 -12.50 -2.01 15.35
C GLY A 103 -13.36 -3.15 15.90
N ASP A 104 -14.10 -3.83 15.04
CA ASP A 104 -14.87 -5.01 15.44
C ASP A 104 -13.88 -6.11 15.85
N GLY A 105 -14.02 -6.61 17.08
CA GLY A 105 -13.18 -7.68 17.61
C GLY A 105 -11.92 -7.24 18.36
N PHE A 106 -11.76 -5.96 18.69
CA PHE A 106 -10.72 -5.54 19.63
C PHE A 106 -11.02 -6.10 21.04
N PRO A 107 -10.17 -6.98 21.59
CA PRO A 107 -10.29 -7.41 22.97
C PRO A 107 -9.95 -6.25 23.91
N ALA A 108 -10.22 -6.41 25.21
CA ALA A 108 -9.89 -5.42 26.25
C ALA A 108 -8.41 -4.97 26.27
N GLN A 109 -7.52 -5.68 25.56
CA GLN A 109 -6.09 -5.43 25.43
C GLN A 109 -5.72 -4.53 24.24
N GLY A 110 -6.68 -4.10 23.42
CA GLY A 110 -6.45 -3.10 22.37
C GLY A 110 -5.60 -3.60 21.18
N LYS A 111 -5.58 -4.91 20.89
CA LYS A 111 -4.82 -5.47 19.75
C LYS A 111 -5.60 -6.51 18.97
N VAL A 112 -5.47 -6.49 17.65
CA VAL A 112 -6.03 -7.49 16.72
C VAL A 112 -4.92 -7.99 15.80
N VAL A 113 -4.83 -9.31 15.61
CA VAL A 113 -3.87 -9.93 14.68
C VAL A 113 -4.60 -10.35 13.40
N LEU A 114 -4.06 -9.94 12.26
CA LEU A 114 -4.46 -10.41 10.94
C LEU A 114 -3.41 -11.40 10.43
N TYR A 115 -3.81 -12.66 10.30
CA TYR A 115 -2.92 -13.73 9.86
C TYR A 115 -2.69 -13.70 8.34
N ALA A 116 -1.44 -13.89 7.94
CA ALA A 116 -1.12 -14.12 6.54
C ALA A 116 -1.73 -15.44 6.07
N SER A 117 -2.36 -15.43 4.90
CA SER A 117 -2.94 -16.61 4.28
C SER A 117 -2.91 -16.52 2.77
N GLU A 118 -3.07 -17.64 2.08
CA GLU A 118 -3.15 -17.67 0.61
C GLU A 118 -4.32 -16.83 0.06
N GLY A 119 -5.36 -16.62 0.88
CA GLY A 119 -6.53 -15.82 0.50
C GLY A 119 -6.29 -14.31 0.51
N ASN A 120 -5.29 -13.80 1.23
CA ASN A 120 -5.02 -12.37 1.36
C ASN A 120 -3.64 -11.98 0.77
N CYS A 121 -3.32 -10.68 0.78
CA CYS A 121 -2.04 -10.20 0.27
C CYS A 121 -0.97 -10.06 1.37
N LEU A 122 -1.25 -10.43 2.62
CA LEU A 122 -0.29 -10.29 3.71
C LEU A 122 0.87 -11.27 3.49
N PHE A 123 2.09 -10.75 3.45
CA PHE A 123 3.31 -11.57 3.37
C PHE A 123 3.66 -12.20 4.73
N LYS A 124 3.32 -11.49 5.81
CA LYS A 124 3.48 -11.90 7.21
C LYS A 124 2.31 -11.37 8.01
N ASP A 125 2.10 -11.95 9.19
CA ASP A 125 1.07 -11.50 10.11
C ASP A 125 1.22 -10.01 10.41
N SER A 126 0.09 -9.32 10.48
CA SER A 126 0.00 -7.89 10.74
C SER A 126 -0.80 -7.67 12.01
N VAL A 127 -0.38 -6.73 12.84
CA VAL A 127 -1.05 -6.45 14.11
C VAL A 127 -1.58 -5.03 14.06
N ILE A 128 -2.86 -4.88 14.42
CA ILE A 128 -3.50 -3.59 14.64
C ILE A 128 -3.44 -3.31 16.14
N VAL A 129 -2.94 -2.13 16.49
CA VAL A 129 -2.86 -1.66 17.87
C VAL A 129 -3.76 -0.43 18.01
N GLU A 130 -4.66 -0.47 18.98
CA GLU A 130 -5.47 0.68 19.39
C GLU A 130 -4.72 1.46 20.47
N HIS A 131 -4.58 2.75 20.23
CA HIS A 131 -3.94 3.72 21.10
C HIS A 131 -5.02 4.59 21.78
N ALA A 132 -4.58 5.52 22.64
CA ALA A 132 -5.46 6.51 23.24
C ALA A 132 -6.28 7.27 22.16
N GLU A 133 -7.46 7.74 22.57
CA GLU A 133 -8.35 8.55 21.71
C GLU A 133 -8.93 7.79 20.48
N GLY A 134 -8.87 6.45 20.48
CA GLY A 134 -9.43 5.62 19.41
C GLY A 134 -8.59 5.61 18.13
N LYS A 135 -7.36 6.13 18.19
CA LYS A 135 -6.38 6.01 17.10
C LYS A 135 -5.95 4.55 16.97
N ARG A 136 -5.92 4.02 15.74
CA ARG A 136 -5.44 2.66 15.48
C ARG A 136 -4.31 2.67 14.47
N VAL A 137 -3.29 1.86 14.70
CA VAL A 137 -2.10 1.78 13.84
C VAL A 137 -1.87 0.34 13.43
N GLN A 138 -1.47 0.14 12.17
CA GLN A 138 -1.19 -1.17 11.61
C GLN A 138 0.02 -1.09 10.66
N ASP A 139 1.07 -1.84 10.97
CA ASP A 139 2.17 -2.07 10.03
C ASP A 139 1.83 -3.26 9.12
N VAL A 140 2.03 -3.07 7.82
CA VAL A 140 1.62 -4.06 6.81
C VAL A 140 2.77 -4.35 5.86
N CYS A 141 2.98 -5.63 5.58
CA CYS A 141 3.84 -6.08 4.50
C CYS A 141 3.00 -6.92 3.54
N LEU A 142 2.86 -6.44 2.31
CA LEU A 142 2.03 -7.05 1.29
C LEU A 142 2.89 -7.73 0.23
N ARG A 143 2.52 -8.94 -0.18
CA ARG A 143 3.04 -9.60 -1.36
C ARG A 143 2.25 -9.12 -2.58
N LEU A 144 2.94 -8.61 -3.59
CA LEU A 144 2.32 -8.24 -4.85
C LEU A 144 1.85 -9.50 -5.59
N ARG A 145 0.65 -9.42 -6.16
CA ARG A 145 0.00 -10.45 -6.99
C ARG A 145 0.20 -10.11 -8.47
N ASN A 146 -0.06 -11.10 -9.32
CA ASN A 146 0.04 -11.00 -10.79
C ASN A 146 1.46 -10.60 -11.27
N VAL A 147 2.47 -10.89 -10.45
CA VAL A 147 3.87 -10.60 -10.72
C VAL A 147 4.76 -11.67 -10.09
N LYS A 148 5.98 -11.87 -10.61
CA LYS A 148 6.92 -12.89 -10.14
C LYS A 148 7.51 -12.60 -8.75
N SER A 149 7.66 -11.32 -8.41
CA SER A 149 8.26 -10.89 -7.14
C SER A 149 7.80 -9.48 -6.79
N GLY A 150 7.97 -9.13 -5.52
CA GLY A 150 7.77 -7.78 -5.02
C GLY A 150 6.97 -7.77 -3.72
N LEU A 151 7.50 -7.04 -2.75
CA LEU A 151 6.83 -6.76 -1.48
C LEU A 151 6.61 -5.26 -1.34
N LEU A 152 5.50 -4.87 -0.73
CA LEU A 152 5.17 -3.50 -0.40
C LEU A 152 5.01 -3.33 1.11
N TYR A 153 5.71 -2.36 1.69
CA TYR A 153 5.67 -2.05 3.11
C TYR A 153 4.87 -0.78 3.34
N LEU A 154 3.87 -0.85 4.20
CA LEU A 154 2.96 0.24 4.51
C LEU A 154 2.84 0.42 6.02
N GLN A 155 2.51 1.64 6.44
CA GLN A 155 1.95 1.91 7.76
C GLN A 155 0.58 2.55 7.58
N LEU A 156 -0.43 1.96 8.20
CA LEU A 156 -1.81 2.45 8.17
C LEU A 156 -2.15 3.03 9.53
N GLU A 157 -2.87 4.15 9.52
CA GLU A 157 -3.35 4.79 10.74
C GLU A 157 -4.79 5.26 10.54
N TRP A 158 -5.65 4.96 11.50
CA TRP A 158 -7.02 5.43 11.58
C TRP A 158 -7.16 6.44 12.72
N THR A 159 -7.85 7.54 12.46
CA THR A 159 -8.20 8.56 13.45
C THR A 159 -9.67 8.97 13.31
N LEU A 160 -10.35 9.12 14.46
CA LEU A 160 -11.77 9.50 14.58
C LEU A 160 -12.01 11.00 14.39
#